data_AF-A0A2E0CFD2-F1
#
_entry.id   AF-A0A2E0CFD2-F1
#
_cell.length_a   1.000
_cell.length_b   1.000
_cell.length_c   1.000
_cell.angle_alpha   90.00
_cell.angle_beta   90.00
_cell.angle_gamma   90.00
#
_symmetry.space_group_name_H-M   'P 1'
#
loop_
_entity.id
_entity.type
_entity.pdbx_description
1 polymer ?
#
loop_
_entity_poly.entity_id
_entity_poly.type
_entity_poly.pdbx_seq_one_letter_code
_entity_poly.pdbx_strand_id
1 'polypeptide(L)'
;NPAGCFQTGCDEGYECIATNGENACTPSSCFCDETELGGNWFCTEDCNGGICQPTNLVGDLNNDGTLNVIDVVSLVNIILNNNWNQSGDINNDGALNVIDVVMLVSIILE
;
A
#
# COMPACT_ATOMS: atom_id res chain seq x y z
N ASN A 1 -20.06 10.72 -10.64
CA ASN A 1 -18.62 10.45 -10.47
C ASN A 1 -18.51 9.55 -9.26
N PRO A 2 -18.05 8.28 -9.36
CA PRO A 2 -17.84 7.48 -8.17
C PRO A 2 -16.70 8.14 -7.39
N ALA A 3 -17.08 8.97 -6.42
CA ALA A 3 -16.14 9.67 -5.57
C ALA A 3 -15.55 8.65 -4.59
N GLY A 4 -14.54 7.88 -4.99
CA GLY A 4 -13.80 7.05 -4.03
C GLY A 4 -13.06 5.81 -4.51
N CYS A 5 -13.26 5.29 -5.73
CA CYS A 5 -12.47 4.14 -6.19
C CYS A 5 -11.17 4.59 -6.85
N PHE A 6 -10.10 4.70 -6.06
CA PHE A 6 -8.77 5.04 -6.57
C PHE A 6 -7.74 3.91 -6.50
N GLN A 7 -8.07 2.72 -5.97
CA GLN A 7 -7.23 1.52 -6.06
C GLN A 7 -8.14 0.30 -5.94
N THR A 8 -8.40 -0.41 -7.04
CA THR A 8 -9.17 -1.65 -7.05
C THR A 8 -8.52 -2.64 -8.01
N GLY A 9 -8.60 -3.93 -7.68
CA GLY A 9 -8.15 -5.01 -8.57
C GLY A 9 -6.71 -5.47 -8.42
N CYS A 10 -6.01 -5.07 -7.36
CA CYS A 10 -4.76 -5.68 -6.93
C CYS A 10 -4.93 -6.26 -5.52
N ASP A 11 -4.22 -7.35 -5.23
CA ASP A 11 -4.19 -7.95 -3.90
C ASP A 11 -3.57 -6.98 -2.87
N GLU A 12 -3.77 -7.25 -1.57
CA GLU A 12 -3.09 -6.50 -0.50
C GLU A 12 -1.56 -6.50 -0.74
N GLY A 13 -0.94 -5.33 -0.60
CA GLY A 13 0.49 -5.15 -0.87
C GLY A 13 0.86 -4.88 -2.33
N TYR A 14 -0.12 -4.65 -3.21
CA TYR A 14 0.13 -4.31 -4.61
C TYR A 14 -0.57 -3.01 -5.01
N GLU A 15 0.18 -2.13 -5.67
CA GLU A 15 -0.33 -0.91 -6.27
C GLU A 15 -0.61 -1.13 -7.76
N CYS A 16 -1.75 -0.60 -8.18
CA CYS A 16 -2.11 -0.58 -9.58
C CYS A 16 -1.34 0.55 -10.31
N ILE A 17 -0.44 0.18 -11.22
CA ILE A 17 0.39 1.12 -11.98
C ILE A 17 -0.04 1.18 -13.45
N ALA A 18 -0.17 2.40 -13.95
CA ALA A 18 -0.50 2.70 -15.33
C ALA A 18 0.64 2.34 -16.29
N THR A 19 0.39 1.40 -17.20
CA THR A 19 1.33 1.00 -18.25
C THR A 19 1.34 1.98 -19.43
N ASN A 20 0.26 2.73 -19.64
CA ASN A 20 0.03 3.55 -20.83
C ASN A 20 -0.21 5.05 -20.55
N GLY A 21 0.03 5.53 -19.32
CA GLY A 21 -0.15 6.94 -18.94
C GLY A 21 -1.60 7.38 -18.71
N GLU A 22 -2.55 6.45 -18.72
CA GLU A 22 -3.95 6.66 -18.33
C GLU A 22 -4.18 6.15 -16.90
N ASN A 23 -5.21 6.66 -16.19
CA ASN A 23 -5.54 6.28 -14.81
C ASN A 23 -5.83 4.76 -14.70
N ALA A 24 -4.80 3.94 -14.49
CA ALA A 24 -4.98 2.52 -14.17
C ALA A 24 -5.60 2.32 -12.79
N CYS A 25 -5.45 3.30 -11.90
CA CYS A 25 -6.08 3.41 -10.59
C CYS A 25 -7.62 3.50 -10.61
N THR A 26 -8.29 3.19 -11.72
CA THR A 26 -9.76 3.18 -11.84
C THR A 26 -10.22 1.86 -12.42
N PRO A 27 -11.38 1.31 -11.98
CA PRO A 27 -12.04 0.17 -12.63
C PRO A 27 -12.23 0.36 -14.14
N SER A 28 -12.16 -0.72 -14.93
CA SER A 28 -12.47 -0.65 -16.36
C SER A 28 -13.95 -0.35 -16.64
N SER A 29 -14.85 -0.69 -15.71
CA SER A 29 -16.28 -0.43 -15.84
C SER A 29 -16.94 -0.23 -14.47
N CYS A 30 -17.85 0.74 -14.39
CA CYS A 30 -18.73 0.95 -13.24
C CYS A 30 -20.18 1.11 -13.68
N PHE A 31 -21.11 0.52 -12.95
CA PHE A 31 -22.54 0.61 -13.16
C PHE A 31 -23.24 1.06 -11.88
N CYS A 32 -24.25 1.92 -12.03
CA CYS A 32 -25.08 2.37 -10.93
C CYS A 32 -26.36 1.55 -10.92
N ASP A 33 -26.61 0.85 -9.83
CA ASP A 33 -27.89 0.20 -9.55
C ASP A 33 -28.82 1.21 -8.86
N GLU A 34 -29.88 1.60 -9.54
CA GLU A 34 -30.86 2.58 -9.06
C GLU A 34 -32.03 1.95 -8.29
N THR A 35 -31.97 0.65 -7.97
CA THR A 35 -33.06 -0.04 -7.26
C THR A 35 -33.25 0.44 -5.82
N GLU A 36 -32.23 1.05 -5.20
CA GLU A 36 -32.26 1.60 -3.84
C GLU A 36 -32.26 3.14 -3.83
N LEU A 37 -32.86 3.74 -2.80
CA LEU A 37 -32.87 5.21 -2.60
C LEU A 37 -31.43 5.73 -2.43
N GLY A 38 -30.94 6.41 -3.46
CA GLY A 38 -29.59 6.98 -3.51
C GLY A 38 -28.65 6.31 -4.51
N GLY A 39 -29.02 5.14 -5.04
CA GLY A 39 -28.24 4.38 -6.02
C GLY A 39 -26.94 3.79 -5.45
N ASN A 40 -26.60 2.56 -5.85
CA ASN A 40 -25.35 1.90 -5.46
C ASN A 40 -24.44 1.72 -6.67
N TRP A 41 -23.17 2.13 -6.53
CA TRP A 41 -22.16 1.89 -7.57
C TRP A 41 -21.52 0.52 -7.39
N PHE A 42 -21.46 -0.22 -8.48
CA PHE A 42 -20.73 -1.48 -8.61
C PHE A 42 -19.68 -1.30 -9.69
N CYS A 43 -18.45 -1.67 -9.41
CA CYS A 43 -17.35 -1.53 -10.33
C CYS A 43 -16.63 -2.86 -10.50
N THR A 44 -15.95 -3.03 -11.64
CA THR A 44 -15.06 -4.16 -11.86
C THR A 44 -13.84 -4.04 -10.96
N GLU A 45 -13.40 -5.17 -10.40
CA GLU A 45 -12.18 -5.25 -9.59
C GLU A 45 -10.96 -5.48 -10.49
N ASP A 46 -10.79 -4.62 -11.50
CA ASP A 46 -9.67 -4.69 -12.42
C ASP A 46 -8.91 -3.35 -12.50
N CYS A 47 -7.60 -3.44 -12.57
CA CYS A 47 -6.66 -2.32 -12.67
C CYS A 47 -6.69 -1.64 -14.08
N ASN A 48 -7.82 -1.70 -14.80
CA ASN A 48 -8.05 -1.14 -16.14
C ASN A 48 -6.86 -1.31 -17.13
N GLY A 49 -6.29 -2.52 -17.17
CA GLY A 49 -5.15 -2.85 -18.05
C GLY A 49 -3.77 -2.36 -17.55
N GLY A 50 -3.70 -1.78 -16.35
CA GLY A 50 -2.47 -1.60 -15.60
C GLY A 50 -1.91 -2.91 -15.05
N ILE A 51 -0.76 -2.80 -14.39
CA ILE A 51 -0.09 -3.92 -13.72
C ILE A 51 -0.17 -3.75 -12.20
N CYS A 52 -0.35 -4.86 -11.50
CA CYS A 52 -0.18 -4.89 -10.05
C CYS A 52 1.32 -5.00 -9.76
N GLN A 53 1.89 -3.91 -9.26
CA GLN A 53 3.27 -3.88 -8.82
C GLN A 53 3.28 -3.93 -7.29
N PRO A 54 4.20 -4.68 -6.65
CA PRO A 54 4.31 -4.65 -5.19
C PRO A 54 4.45 -3.20 -4.71
N THR A 55 3.57 -2.79 -3.78
CA THR A 55 3.82 -1.56 -3.02
C THR A 55 5.07 -1.83 -2.21
N ASN A 56 6.15 -1.09 -2.48
CA ASN A 56 7.17 -0.92 -1.45
C ASN A 56 6.56 -0.02 -0.38
N LEU A 57 5.75 -0.61 0.50
CA LEU A 57 5.23 0.11 1.66
C LEU A 57 6.46 0.47 2.51
N VAL A 58 6.66 1.76 2.76
CA VAL A 58 7.74 2.18 3.65
C VAL A 58 7.46 1.54 5.02
N GLY A 59 8.43 0.80 5.53
CA GLY A 59 8.29 0.02 6.75
C GLY A 59 7.82 -1.44 6.58
N ASP A 60 7.36 -1.88 5.40
CA ASP A 60 7.18 -3.32 5.11
C ASP A 60 8.56 -3.94 4.84
N LEU A 61 9.04 -4.73 5.80
CA LEU A 61 10.41 -5.22 5.82
C LEU A 61 10.50 -6.71 5.51
N ASN A 62 9.36 -7.42 5.52
CA ASN A 62 9.28 -8.81 5.10
C ASN A 62 8.66 -8.98 3.70
N ASN A 63 8.18 -7.89 3.09
CA ASN A 63 7.51 -7.81 1.78
C ASN A 63 6.26 -8.70 1.70
N ASP A 64 5.50 -8.79 2.80
CA ASP A 64 4.22 -9.52 2.83
C ASP A 64 3.02 -8.66 2.43
N GLY A 65 3.25 -7.36 2.17
CA GLY A 65 2.21 -6.44 1.73
C GLY A 65 1.41 -5.81 2.86
N THR A 66 1.71 -6.16 4.11
CA THR A 66 1.04 -5.63 5.30
C THR A 66 2.05 -4.93 6.21
N LEU A 67 1.60 -3.88 6.91
CA LEU A 67 2.41 -3.21 7.91
C LEU A 67 1.96 -3.63 9.31
N ASN A 68 2.75 -4.47 9.98
CA ASN A 68 2.37 -5.01 11.28
C ASN A 68 3.58 -5.25 12.21
N VAL A 69 3.34 -5.89 13.36
CA VAL A 69 4.37 -6.12 14.38
C VAL A 69 5.54 -6.98 13.88
N ILE A 70 5.35 -7.79 12.83
CA ILE A 70 6.40 -8.59 12.20
C ILE A 70 7.44 -7.68 11.53
N ASP A 71 7.03 -6.55 10.95
CA ASP A 71 7.94 -5.56 10.39
C ASP A 71 8.78 -4.89 11.47
N VAL A 72 8.17 -4.58 12.62
CA VAL A 72 8.89 -4.03 13.78
C VAL A 72 9.99 -4.98 14.25
N VAL A 73 9.67 -6.28 14.35
CA VAL A 73 10.67 -7.32 14.69
C VAL A 73 11.76 -7.40 13.63
N SER A 74 11.39 -7.30 12.36
CA SER A 74 12.33 -7.30 11.23
C SER A 74 13.26 -6.09 11.27
N LEU A 75 12.75 -4.90 11.57
CA LEU A 75 13.52 -3.67 11.71
C LEU A 75 14.54 -3.77 12.85
N VAL A 76 14.11 -4.27 14.01
CA VAL A 76 15.02 -4.50 15.15
C VAL A 76 16.14 -5.46 14.76
N ASN A 77 15.83 -6.55 14.04
CA ASN A 77 16.84 -7.49 13.57
C ASN A 77 17.81 -6.86 12.54
N ILE A 78 17.31 -6.00 11.65
CA ILE A 78 18.13 -5.26 10.68
C ILE A 78 19.11 -4.33 11.41
N ILE A 79 18.63 -3.56 12.39
CA ILE A 79 19.43 -2.66 13.23
C ILE A 79 20.50 -3.45 13.99
N LEU A 80 20.14 -4.55 14.65
CA LEU A 80 21.06 -5.36 15.45
C LEU A 80 22.15 -6.04 14.62
N ASN A 81 21.85 -6.40 13.37
CA ASN A 81 22.83 -6.96 12.44
C ASN A 81 23.63 -5.89 11.68
N ASN A 82 23.36 -4.60 11.93
CA ASN A 82 23.97 -3.47 11.23
C ASN A 82 23.83 -3.58 9.69
N ASN A 83 22.69 -4.12 9.25
CA ASN A 83 22.35 -4.23 7.83
C ASN A 83 21.57 -2.98 7.42
N TRP A 84 21.96 -2.37 6.30
CA TRP A 84 21.19 -1.24 5.75
C TRP A 84 19.99 -1.74 4.94
N ASN A 85 18.83 -1.16 5.20
CA ASN A 85 17.61 -1.32 4.41
C ASN A 85 16.93 0.05 4.29
N GLN A 86 16.75 0.53 3.06
CA GLN A 86 16.11 1.82 2.80
C GLN A 86 14.68 1.89 3.32
N SER A 87 13.93 0.78 3.25
CA SER A 87 12.55 0.71 3.74
C SER A 87 12.45 0.80 5.26
N GLY A 88 13.57 0.63 5.97
CA GLY A 88 13.62 0.74 7.43
C GLY A 88 13.92 2.15 7.95
N ASP A 89 14.33 3.08 7.07
CA ASP A 89 14.65 4.48 7.41
C ASP A 89 13.35 5.28 7.33
N ILE A 90 12.53 5.16 8.38
CA ILE A 90 11.14 5.61 8.38
C ILE A 90 11.08 7.15 8.39
N ASN A 91 12.07 7.79 9.02
CA ASN A 91 12.15 9.26 9.08
C ASN A 91 13.02 9.87 7.96
N ASN A 92 13.66 9.04 7.12
CA ASN A 92 14.55 9.44 6.03
C ASN A 92 15.72 10.34 6.47
N ASP A 93 16.26 10.12 7.67
CA ASP A 93 17.41 10.85 8.19
C ASP A 93 18.77 10.22 7.80
N GLY A 94 18.73 9.05 7.14
CA GLY A 94 19.90 8.31 6.70
C GLY A 94 20.53 7.42 7.77
N ALA A 95 19.89 7.23 8.93
CA ALA A 95 20.40 6.41 10.02
C ALA A 95 19.34 5.46 10.60
N LEU A 96 19.49 4.16 10.37
CA LEU A 96 18.63 3.12 10.97
C LEU A 96 18.87 2.97 12.47
N ASN A 97 17.92 3.42 13.28
CA ASN A 97 18.02 3.38 14.74
C ASN A 97 16.66 3.23 15.44
N VAL A 98 16.64 3.40 16.76
CA VAL A 98 15.43 3.21 17.58
C VAL A 98 14.32 4.22 17.25
N ILE A 99 14.65 5.37 16.68
CA ILE A 99 13.67 6.38 16.26
C ILE A 99 12.80 5.81 15.14
N ASP A 100 13.38 5.11 14.16
CA ASP A 100 12.64 4.44 13.09
C ASP A 100 11.66 3.40 13.63
N VAL A 101 12.09 2.61 14.62
CA VAL A 101 11.24 1.61 15.28
C VAL A 101 10.04 2.26 15.96
N VAL A 102 10.25 3.36 16.69
CA VAL A 102 9.17 4.07 17.37
C VAL A 102 8.19 4.68 16.35
N MET A 103 8.70 5.20 15.24
CA MET A 103 7.85 5.74 14.17
C MET A 103 7.06 4.64 13.48
N LEU A 104 7.66 3.50 13.16
CA LEU A 104 6.96 2.35 12.59
C LEU A 104 5.83 1.86 13.51
N VAL A 105 6.09 1.74 14.81
CA VAL A 105 5.05 1.38 15.80
C VAL A 105 3.94 2.42 15.84
N SER A 106 4.27 3.71 15.71
CA SER A 106 3.26 4.77 15.68
C SER A 106 2.36 4.64 14.45
N ILE A 107 2.93 4.39 13.27
CA ILE A 107 2.17 4.18 12.02
C ILE A 107 1.25 2.96 12.13
N ILE A 108 1.71 1.86 12.75
CA ILE A 108 0.90 0.64 12.94
C ILE A 108 -0.31 0.86 13.87
N LEU A 109 -0.24 1.84 14.77
CA LEU A 109 -1.25 2.09 15.81
C LEU A 109 -2.25 3.20 15.49
N GLU A 110 -2.06 3.94 14.38
CA GLU A 110 -3.03 4.93 13.87
C GLU A 110 -4.25 4.26 13.21
#